data_AF-A0A821DYK0-F1
#
_entry.id   AF-A0A821DYK0-F1
#
_cell.length_a   1.000
_cell.length_b   1.000
_cell.length_c   1.000
_cell.angle_alpha   90.00
_cell.angle_beta   90.00
_cell.angle_gamma   90.00
#
_symmetry.space_group_name_H-M   'P 1'
#
loop_
_entity.id
_entity.type
_entity.pdbx_description
1 polymer ?
#
loop_
_entity_poly.entity_id
_entity_poly.type
_entity_poly.pdbx_seq_one_letter_code
_entity_poly.pdbx_strand_id
1 'polypeptide(L)' 'RIVWKVKEDDREVAGYLKQAHSFFLAWVRNAGHSVPSEQPRAAFDLIDRFISAT' A
#
# COMPACT_ATOMS: atom_id res chain seq x y z
N ARG A 1 3.35 11.44 7.14
CA ARG A 1 2.86 10.06 6.90
C ARG A 1 1.62 10.19 6.06
N ILE A 2 1.57 9.57 4.88
CA ILE A 2 0.43 9.63 3.97
C ILE A 2 -0.46 8.42 4.26
N VAL A 3 -1.76 8.63 4.39
CA VAL A 3 -2.75 7.54 4.53
C VAL A 3 -3.07 7.05 3.13
N TRP A 4 -2.94 5.74 2.90
CA TRP A 4 -3.23 5.14 1.60
C TRP A 4 -4.42 4.20 1.71
N LYS A 5 -5.32 4.35 0.74
CA LYS A 5 -6.44 3.45 0.47
C LYS A 5 -6.31 2.97 -0.97
N VAL A 6 -6.75 1.73 -1.23
CA VAL A 6 -6.76 1.20 -2.61
C VAL A 6 -7.69 2.03 -3.48
N LYS A 7 -8.86 2.40 -2.94
CA LYS A 7 -9.76 3.41 -3.53
C LYS A 7 -10.07 4.52 -2.53
N GLU A 8 -10.27 5.74 -3.01
CA GLU A 8 -10.54 6.90 -2.14
C GLU A 8 -11.81 6.70 -1.26
N ASP A 9 -12.81 6.02 -1.81
CA ASP A 9 -14.08 5.70 -1.16
C ASP A 9 -14.03 4.45 -0.26
N ASP A 10 -12.90 3.73 -0.21
CA ASP A 10 -12.75 2.60 0.70
C ASP A 10 -12.94 3.09 2.15
N ARG A 11 -13.78 2.38 2.91
CA ARG A 11 -13.96 2.64 4.34
C ARG A 11 -12.70 2.32 5.14
N GLU A 12 -11.97 1.29 4.69
CA GLU A 12 -10.76 0.81 5.34
C GLU A 12 -9.50 1.44 4.75
N VAL A 13 -8.56 1.77 5.63
CA VAL A 13 -7.21 2.18 5.25
C VAL A 13 -6.41 0.94 4.87
N ALA A 14 -5.84 0.93 3.67
CA ALA A 14 -4.97 -0.15 3.18
C ALA A 14 -3.60 -0.11 3.86
N GLY A 15 -3.08 1.09 4.08
CA GLY A 15 -1.76 1.25 4.67
C GLY A 15 -1.33 2.69 4.81
N TYR A 16 -0.04 2.86 5.01
CA TYR A 16 0.58 4.16 5.17
C TYR A 16 1.86 4.23 4.37
N LEU A 17 2.14 5.41 3.85
CA LEU A 17 3.36 5.70 3.10
C LEU A 17 4.21 6.74 3.84
N LYS A 18 5.52 6.58 3.74
CA LYS A 18 6.51 7.61 4.06
C LYS A 18 7.46 7.74 2.88
N GLN A 19 7.71 8.96 2.46
CA GLN A 19 8.58 9.26 1.32
C GLN A 19 9.83 9.99 1.78
N ALA A 20 10.96 9.66 1.17
CA ALA A 20 12.21 10.41 1.24
C ALA A 20 12.78 10.52 -0.18
N HIS A 21 12.70 11.71 -0.78
CA HIS A 21 13.03 11.92 -2.20
C HIS A 21 12.26 10.94 -3.11
N SER A 22 12.97 10.09 -3.86
CA SER A 22 12.40 9.07 -4.75
C SER A 22 12.16 7.72 -4.06
N PHE A 23 12.42 7.61 -2.76
CA PHE A 23 12.23 6.38 -2.00
C PHE A 23 10.91 6.41 -1.22
N PHE A 24 10.14 5.32 -1.31
CA PHE A 24 8.88 5.15 -0.60
C PHE A 24 8.94 3.93 0.31
N LEU A 25 8.56 4.11 1.57
CA LEU A 25 8.35 3.06 2.54
C LEU A 25 6.84 2.89 2.77
N ALA A 26 6.33 1.69 2.51
CA ALA A 26 4.92 1.34 2.68
C ALA A 26 4.74 0.38 3.86
N TRP A 27 3.74 0.66 4.70
CA TRP A 27 3.24 -0.27 5.71
C TRP A 27 1.83 -0.69 5.33
N VAL A 28 1.61 -1.99 5.13
CA VAL A 28 0.30 -2.56 4.85
C VAL A 28 -0.38 -2.93 6.17
N ARG A 29 -1.61 -2.45 6.41
CA ARG A 29 -2.37 -2.76 7.63
C ARG A 29 -2.85 -4.21 7.57
N ASN A 30 -2.92 -4.86 8.74
CA ASN A 30 -3.48 -6.21 8.89
C ASN A 30 -2.75 -7.28 8.04
N ALA A 31 -1.45 -7.09 7.81
CA ALA A 31 -0.58 -8.07 7.17
C ALA A 31 0.60 -8.38 8.11
N GLY A 32 1.00 -9.65 8.17
CA GLY A 32 2.21 -10.13 8.80
C GLY A 32 3.35 -10.22 7.80
N HIS A 33 4.02 -11.37 7.77
CA HIS A 33 5.25 -11.55 6.99
C HIS A 33 4.98 -11.68 5.48
N SER A 34 3.88 -12.34 5.10
CA SER A 34 3.56 -12.59 3.70
C SER A 34 2.39 -11.73 3.25
N VAL A 35 2.69 -10.46 2.98
CA VAL A 35 1.69 -9.44 2.61
C VAL A 35 0.76 -9.88 1.47
N PRO A 36 1.24 -10.49 0.36
CA PRO A 36 0.33 -10.91 -0.71
C PRO A 36 -0.65 -12.01 -0.29
N SER A 37 -0.28 -12.85 0.67
CA SER A 37 -1.17 -13.92 1.18
C SER A 37 -2.24 -13.37 2.12
N GLU A 38 -1.92 -12.36 2.91
CA GLU A 38 -2.79 -11.84 3.97
C GLU A 38 -3.62 -10.63 3.53
N GLN A 39 -3.06 -9.79 2.65
CA GLN A 39 -3.69 -8.58 2.11
C GLN A 39 -3.54 -8.53 0.58
N PRO A 40 -4.10 -9.49 -0.18
CA PRO A 40 -3.87 -9.63 -1.61
C PRO A 40 -4.27 -8.37 -2.40
N ARG A 41 -5.37 -7.71 -2.02
CA ARG A 41 -5.86 -6.51 -2.70
C ARG A 41 -4.93 -5.31 -2.53
N ALA A 42 -4.43 -5.09 -1.31
CA ALA A 42 -3.47 -4.01 -1.04
C ALA A 42 -2.11 -4.33 -1.65
N ALA A 43 -1.66 -5.59 -1.58
CA ALA A 43 -0.40 -6.03 -2.20
C ALA A 43 -0.40 -5.81 -3.71
N PHE A 44 -1.48 -6.17 -4.39
CA PHE A 44 -1.62 -5.95 -5.83
C PHE A 44 -1.58 -4.46 -6.19
N ASP A 45 -2.37 -3.62 -5.51
CA ASP A 45 -2.39 -2.16 -5.75
C ASP A 45 -1.01 -1.51 -5.50
N LEU A 46 -0.29 -1.94 -4.45
CA LEU A 46 1.05 -1.44 -4.17
C LEU A 46 2.05 -1.79 -5.29
N ILE A 47 2.03 -3.04 -5.76
CA ILE A 47 2.92 -3.52 -6.82
C ILE A 47 2.57 -2.85 -8.16
N ASP A 48 1.28 -2.72 -8.46
CA ASP A 48 0.81 -2.08 -9.68
C ASP A 48 1.24 -0.60 -9.73
N ARG A 49 1.02 0.18 -8.67
CA ARG A 49 1.50 1.58 -8.58
C ARG A 49 3.02 1.69 -8.70
N PHE A 50 3.77 0.75 -8.10
CA PHE A 50 5.22 0.74 -8.17
C PHE A 50 5.73 0.53 -9.60
N ILE A 51 5.14 -0.40 -10.35
CA ILE A 51 5.57 -0.75 -11.70
C ILE A 51 5.04 0.24 -12.74
N SER A 52 3.78 0.66 -12.58
CA SER A 52 3.08 1.56 -13.51
C SER A 52 3.48 3.03 -13.31
N ALA A 53 4.23 3.36 -12.25
CA ALA A 53 4.62 4.73 -11.87
C ALA A 53 3.43 5.71 -11.80
N THR A 54 2.25 5.19 -11.42
CA THR A 54 0.98 5.92 -11.35
C THR A 54 0.57 6.21 -9.91
#